data_AF-A0A158HB91-F1
#
_entry.id   AF-A0A158HB91-F1
#
_cell.length_a   1.000
_cell.length_b   1.000
_cell.length_c   1.000
_cell.angle_alpha   90.00
_cell.angle_beta   90.00
_cell.angle_gamma   90.00
#
_symmetry.space_group_name_H-M   'P 1'
#
loop_
_entity.id
_entity.type
_entity.pdbx_description
1 polymer ?
#
loop_
_entity_poly.entity_id
_entity_poly.type
_entity_poly.pdbx_seq_one_letter_code
_entity_poly.pdbx_strand_id
1 'polypeptide(L)'
;MEKKFFGAAALGAASLALLAGCAAQDQVSSTVMEQATAPLTCMSKAECDAWWARAQVWVTNHSEYKLQTITDSIIQTAGPSSGKRALAYQITKTPTNEGTATVGFAAHCDNPLGCEPNPWQAGADFKQFVRNGPGLRKTATPQAAPAPGGVQVSPLDQPAPLNLESQPGQSATPLTPQ
;
A
#
# COMPACT_ATOMS: atom_id res chain seq x y z
N MET A 1 -58.86 -5.61 -53.84
CA MET A 1 -59.92 -6.06 -52.92
C MET A 1 -59.54 -5.63 -51.52
N GLU A 2 -60.29 -4.67 -51.01
CA GLU A 2 -60.22 -4.11 -49.65
C GLU A 2 -60.74 -5.09 -48.59
N LYS A 3 -60.27 -4.92 -47.34
CA LYS A 3 -61.07 -5.02 -46.10
C LYS A 3 -60.25 -4.41 -44.95
N LYS A 4 -60.47 -3.12 -44.64
CA LYS A 4 -61.46 -2.53 -43.72
C LYS A 4 -61.01 -2.57 -42.25
N PHE A 5 -60.57 -1.40 -41.80
CA PHE A 5 -60.41 -1.00 -40.40
C PHE A 5 -61.77 -1.00 -39.68
N PHE A 6 -61.81 -1.56 -38.47
CA PHE A 6 -62.85 -1.32 -37.48
C PHE A 6 -62.18 -0.89 -36.18
N GLY A 7 -62.67 0.22 -35.61
CA GLY A 7 -62.14 0.81 -34.39
C GLY A 7 -63.03 0.60 -33.17
N ALA A 8 -62.52 1.20 -32.09
CA ALA A 8 -63.18 1.72 -30.89
C ALA A 8 -63.41 0.79 -29.66
N ALA A 9 -62.82 1.28 -28.56
CA ALA A 9 -63.39 1.46 -27.23
C ALA A 9 -63.20 0.38 -26.13
N ALA A 10 -62.26 0.72 -25.24
CA ALA A 10 -62.43 0.89 -23.79
C ALA A 10 -62.31 -0.31 -22.82
N LEU A 11 -61.77 0.04 -21.64
CA LEU A 11 -61.76 -0.62 -20.32
C LEU A 11 -60.58 -1.56 -20.00
N GLY A 12 -59.72 -1.12 -19.08
CA GLY A 12 -58.79 -2.00 -18.37
C GLY A 12 -57.58 -1.30 -17.78
N ALA A 13 -57.75 -0.62 -16.64
CA ALA A 13 -56.63 -0.23 -15.79
C ALA A 13 -55.98 -1.49 -15.18
N ALA A 14 -54.68 -1.71 -15.37
CA ALA A 14 -53.85 -2.51 -14.45
C ALA A 14 -52.35 -2.40 -14.78
N SER A 15 -51.65 -1.68 -13.89
CA SER A 15 -50.31 -2.02 -13.38
C SER A 15 -49.11 -1.88 -14.34
N LEU A 16 -48.53 -0.67 -14.33
CA LEU A 16 -47.09 -0.50 -14.49
C LEU A 16 -46.35 -1.20 -13.34
N ALA A 17 -45.68 -2.31 -13.61
CA ALA A 17 -44.64 -2.85 -12.74
C ALA A 17 -43.28 -2.62 -13.39
N LEU A 18 -42.74 -1.42 -13.19
CA LEU A 18 -41.33 -1.09 -13.43
C LEU A 18 -40.48 -1.86 -12.42
N LEU A 19 -40.07 -3.08 -12.74
CA LEU A 19 -38.98 -3.73 -12.03
C LEU A 19 -37.66 -3.14 -12.53
N ALA A 20 -37.37 -1.92 -12.08
CA ALA A 20 -36.04 -1.34 -12.12
C ALA A 20 -35.16 -2.08 -11.09
N GLY A 21 -34.78 -3.31 -11.42
CA GLY A 21 -33.70 -4.01 -10.74
C GLY A 21 -32.37 -3.42 -11.17
N CYS A 22 -32.00 -2.25 -10.65
CA CYS A 22 -30.58 -1.91 -10.59
C CYS A 22 -29.96 -2.85 -9.56
N ALA A 23 -29.50 -4.00 -10.05
CA ALA A 23 -28.60 -4.86 -9.32
C ALA A 23 -27.50 -3.98 -8.70
N ALA A 24 -27.25 -4.18 -7.41
CA ALA A 24 -26.20 -3.51 -6.67
C ALA A 24 -24.87 -3.70 -7.41
N GLN A 25 -24.54 -2.72 -8.25
CA GLN A 25 -23.30 -2.66 -8.98
C GLN A 25 -22.22 -2.43 -7.92
N ASP A 26 -21.39 -3.44 -7.68
CA ASP A 26 -20.16 -3.43 -6.87
C ASP A 26 -19.70 -2.00 -6.53
N GLN A 27 -20.30 -1.42 -5.48
CA GLN A 27 -20.09 -0.01 -5.16
C GLN A 27 -18.76 0.02 -4.43
N VAL A 28 -17.68 0.09 -5.20
CA VAL A 28 -16.40 0.61 -4.73
C VAL A 28 -16.73 1.86 -3.94
N SER A 29 -16.58 1.80 -2.61
CA SER A 29 -17.05 2.86 -1.71
C SER A 29 -16.55 4.22 -2.21
N SER A 30 -17.39 5.26 -2.12
CA SER A 30 -17.07 6.59 -2.67
C SER A 30 -15.70 7.10 -2.20
N THR A 31 -15.28 6.73 -0.99
CA THR A 31 -13.95 7.02 -0.44
C THR A 31 -12.82 6.29 -1.18
N VAL A 32 -12.99 5.02 -1.57
CA VAL A 32 -11.99 4.28 -2.37
C VAL A 32 -11.90 4.85 -3.79
N MET A 33 -13.03 5.23 -4.40
CA MET A 33 -13.01 5.92 -5.69
C MET A 33 -12.31 7.27 -5.61
N GLU A 34 -12.58 8.08 -4.59
CA GLU A 34 -11.96 9.40 -4.42
C GLU A 34 -10.45 9.32 -4.15
N GLN A 35 -10.02 8.34 -3.34
CA GLN A 35 -8.58 8.06 -3.17
C GLN A 35 -7.94 7.56 -4.47
N ALA A 36 -8.65 6.75 -5.24
CA ALA A 36 -8.17 6.25 -6.53
C ALA A 36 -8.19 7.28 -7.66
N THR A 37 -8.99 8.34 -7.57
CA THR A 37 -9.00 9.45 -8.56
C THR A 37 -8.11 10.62 -8.14
N ALA A 38 -7.81 10.78 -6.85
CA ALA A 38 -6.94 11.86 -6.37
C ALA A 38 -5.54 11.79 -7.04
N PRO A 39 -5.09 12.85 -7.73
CA PRO A 39 -3.80 12.82 -8.40
C PRO A 39 -2.67 12.66 -7.39
N LEU A 40 -1.65 11.88 -7.76
CA LEU A 40 -0.42 11.73 -6.99
C LEU A 40 0.63 12.67 -7.60
N THR A 41 0.54 13.95 -7.29
CA THR A 41 1.41 14.99 -7.84
C THR A 41 2.48 15.40 -6.83
N CYS A 42 3.74 15.33 -7.25
CA CYS A 42 4.90 15.81 -6.50
C CYS A 42 5.25 17.24 -6.93
N MET A 43 5.79 18.01 -5.99
CA MET A 43 6.01 19.47 -6.08
C MET A 43 7.48 19.86 -6.27
N SER A 44 8.41 18.91 -6.16
CA SER A 44 9.84 19.15 -6.39
C SER A 44 10.51 17.95 -7.04
N LYS A 45 11.62 18.18 -7.76
CA LYS A 45 12.39 17.11 -8.41
C LYS A 45 12.80 16.03 -7.40
N ALA A 46 13.29 16.43 -6.23
CA ALA A 46 13.71 15.49 -5.19
C ALA A 46 12.54 14.63 -4.68
N GLU A 47 11.37 15.23 -4.48
CA GLU A 47 10.15 14.50 -4.09
C GLU A 47 9.69 13.55 -5.20
N CYS A 48 9.66 14.01 -6.44
CA CYS A 48 9.29 13.19 -7.60
C CYS A 48 10.21 11.99 -7.79
N ASP A 49 11.52 12.19 -7.63
CA ASP A 49 12.51 11.11 -7.73
C ASP A 49 12.33 10.10 -6.58
N ALA A 50 12.08 10.58 -5.36
CA ALA A 50 11.79 9.71 -4.21
C ALA A 50 10.49 8.92 -4.39
N TRP A 51 9.42 9.56 -4.87
CA TRP A 51 8.14 8.91 -5.12
C TRP A 51 8.23 7.89 -6.25
N TRP A 52 8.99 8.18 -7.30
CA TRP A 52 9.24 7.23 -8.39
C TRP A 52 9.99 5.99 -7.92
N ALA A 53 11.02 6.16 -7.09
CA ALA A 53 11.74 5.04 -6.48
C ALA A 53 10.82 4.18 -5.60
N ARG A 54 9.95 4.81 -4.80
CA ARG A 54 8.94 4.09 -4.00
C ARG A 54 7.95 3.34 -4.88
N ALA A 55 7.51 3.93 -5.99
CA ALA A 55 6.61 3.26 -6.93
C ALA A 55 7.24 1.98 -7.49
N GLN A 56 8.51 2.03 -7.88
CA GLN A 56 9.24 0.86 -8.35
C GLN A 56 9.32 -0.24 -7.27
N VAL A 57 9.64 0.12 -6.03
CA VAL A 57 9.68 -0.82 -4.89
C VAL A 57 8.30 -1.45 -4.65
N TRP A 58 7.24 -0.63 -4.69
CA TRP A 58 5.88 -1.13 -4.50
C TRP A 58 5.52 -2.19 -5.54
N VAL A 59 5.73 -1.89 -6.83
CA VAL A 59 5.37 -2.82 -7.93
C VAL A 59 6.17 -4.11 -7.81
N THR A 60 7.47 -3.99 -7.47
CA THR A 60 8.33 -5.16 -7.25
C THR A 60 7.80 -6.09 -6.15
N ASN A 61 7.22 -5.52 -5.09
CA ASN A 61 6.77 -6.28 -3.92
C ASN A 61 5.31 -6.76 -4.00
N HIS A 62 4.49 -6.18 -4.87
CA HIS A 62 3.06 -6.49 -4.97
C HIS A 62 2.67 -7.19 -6.27
N SER A 63 3.60 -7.31 -7.22
CA SER A 63 3.38 -8.01 -8.49
C SER A 63 3.85 -9.45 -8.44
N GLU A 64 2.97 -10.36 -8.88
CA GLU A 64 3.38 -11.73 -9.24
C GLU A 64 4.10 -11.78 -10.60
N TYR A 65 3.90 -10.76 -11.44
CA TYR A 65 4.55 -10.64 -12.74
C TYR A 65 5.89 -9.91 -12.62
N LYS A 66 6.87 -10.36 -13.41
CA LYS A 66 8.16 -9.67 -13.52
C LYS A 66 7.98 -8.27 -14.10
N LEU A 67 8.84 -7.35 -13.68
CA LEU A 67 9.00 -6.06 -14.35
C LEU A 67 9.50 -6.31 -15.78
N GLN A 68 8.80 -5.73 -16.74
CA GLN A 68 9.14 -5.77 -18.16
C GLN A 68 9.81 -4.48 -18.61
N THR A 69 9.31 -3.33 -18.16
CA THR A 69 9.82 -2.01 -18.52
C THR A 69 10.03 -1.20 -17.26
N ILE A 70 11.20 -0.57 -17.15
CA ILE A 70 11.52 0.40 -16.11
C ILE A 70 12.31 1.52 -16.78
N THR A 71 11.72 2.71 -16.81
CA THR A 71 12.37 3.93 -17.29
C THR A 71 12.15 5.05 -16.27
N ASP A 72 12.62 6.26 -16.61
CA ASP A 72 12.34 7.44 -15.81
C ASP A 72 10.86 7.84 -15.79
N SER A 73 10.03 7.30 -16.69
CA SER A 73 8.63 7.69 -16.86
C SER A 73 7.62 6.54 -16.91
N ILE A 74 8.07 5.29 -17.01
CA ILE A 74 7.21 4.10 -17.11
C ILE A 74 7.76 2.97 -16.23
N ILE A 75 6.89 2.35 -15.43
CA ILE A 75 7.12 1.04 -14.81
C ILE A 75 6.00 0.13 -15.30
N GLN A 76 6.33 -1.01 -15.90
CA GLN A 76 5.35 -1.94 -16.44
C GLN A 76 5.75 -3.38 -16.15
N THR A 77 4.78 -4.22 -15.85
CA THR A 77 4.96 -5.66 -15.67
C THR A 77 4.59 -6.45 -16.92
N ALA A 78 5.10 -7.68 -17.04
CA ALA A 78 4.88 -8.54 -18.21
C ALA A 78 3.47 -9.15 -18.34
N GLY A 79 2.65 -9.08 -17.29
CA GLY A 79 1.31 -9.66 -17.27
C GLY A 79 0.22 -8.81 -17.93
N PRO A 80 -1.05 -9.22 -17.82
CA PRO A 80 -1.51 -10.42 -17.14
C PRO A 80 -1.38 -11.67 -18.01
N SER A 81 -1.17 -12.84 -17.39
CA SER A 81 -1.31 -14.12 -18.10
C SER A 81 -2.77 -14.57 -18.08
N SER A 82 -3.19 -15.29 -19.12
CA SER A 82 -4.62 -15.55 -19.30
C SER A 82 -5.25 -16.37 -18.18
N GLY A 83 -6.46 -15.96 -17.78
CA GLY A 83 -7.23 -16.57 -16.70
C GLY A 83 -6.75 -16.23 -15.28
N LYS A 84 -5.67 -15.46 -15.10
CA LYS A 84 -5.17 -15.11 -13.76
C LYS A 84 -5.88 -13.90 -13.17
N ARG A 85 -6.20 -13.99 -11.87
CA ARG A 85 -6.74 -12.89 -11.06
C ARG A 85 -5.67 -11.89 -10.61
N ALA A 86 -4.40 -12.29 -10.65
CA ALA A 86 -3.27 -11.45 -10.25
C ALA A 86 -3.17 -10.18 -11.10
N LEU A 87 -2.85 -9.07 -10.45
CA LEU A 87 -2.73 -7.76 -11.08
C LEU A 87 -1.41 -7.62 -11.84
N ALA A 88 -1.51 -7.18 -13.09
CA ALA A 88 -0.44 -6.54 -13.83
C ALA A 88 -0.52 -5.01 -13.63
N TYR A 89 0.63 -4.36 -13.62
CA TYR A 89 0.76 -2.95 -13.31
C TYR A 89 1.37 -2.17 -14.46
N GLN A 90 0.88 -0.95 -14.62
CA GLN A 90 1.50 0.10 -15.43
C GLN A 90 1.45 1.41 -14.64
N ILE A 91 2.62 1.91 -14.25
CA ILE A 91 2.80 3.17 -13.53
C ILE A 91 3.46 4.15 -14.47
N THR A 92 2.99 5.40 -14.47
CA THR A 92 3.56 6.47 -15.30
C THR A 92 4.02 7.64 -14.44
N LYS A 93 5.05 8.35 -14.88
CA LYS A 93 5.45 9.66 -14.33
C LYS A 93 5.40 10.69 -15.44
N THR A 94 4.42 11.57 -15.37
CA THR A 94 4.19 12.61 -16.36
C THR A 94 4.62 13.96 -15.78
N PRO A 95 5.66 14.61 -16.32
CA PRO A 95 6.03 15.97 -15.91
C PRO A 95 4.87 16.94 -16.13
N THR A 96 4.61 17.83 -15.17
CA THR A 96 3.54 18.84 -15.27
C THR A 96 4.07 20.25 -15.46
N ASN A 97 5.15 20.61 -14.76
CA ASN A 97 5.90 21.87 -14.86
C ASN A 97 7.36 21.60 -14.43
N GLU A 98 8.25 22.59 -14.49
CA GLU A 98 9.64 22.43 -14.03
C GLU A 98 9.71 21.90 -12.59
N GLY A 99 10.25 20.69 -12.43
CA GLY A 99 10.40 20.03 -11.13
C GLY A 99 9.14 19.39 -10.55
N THR A 100 8.00 19.40 -11.24
CA THR A 100 6.76 18.74 -10.78
C THR A 100 6.35 17.62 -11.72
N ALA A 101 5.74 16.57 -11.18
CA ALA A 101 5.22 15.47 -11.97
C ALA A 101 3.98 14.85 -11.32
N THR A 102 3.16 14.21 -12.14
CA THR A 102 2.05 13.37 -11.69
C THR A 102 2.40 11.90 -11.90
N VAL A 103 2.24 11.11 -10.85
CA VAL A 103 2.42 9.66 -10.88
C VAL A 103 1.06 9.00 -11.11
N GLY A 104 0.90 8.34 -12.25
CA GLY A 104 -0.29 7.57 -12.60
C GLY A 104 -0.19 6.12 -12.14
N PHE A 105 -1.31 5.53 -11.75
CA PHE A 105 -1.42 4.11 -11.41
C PHE A 105 -2.49 3.45 -12.27
N ALA A 106 -2.12 2.37 -12.95
CA ALA A 106 -3.05 1.48 -13.61
C ALA A 106 -2.74 0.04 -13.21
N ALA A 107 -3.79 -0.72 -12.91
CA ALA A 107 -3.71 -2.14 -12.63
C ALA A 107 -4.86 -2.87 -13.32
N HIS A 108 -4.58 -4.06 -13.84
CA HIS A 108 -5.58 -4.90 -14.50
C HIS A 108 -5.21 -6.39 -14.39
N CYS A 109 -6.18 -7.27 -14.63
CA CYS A 109 -5.98 -8.72 -14.69
C CYS A 109 -6.76 -9.29 -15.88
N ASP A 110 -6.55 -10.57 -16.19
CA ASP A 110 -7.26 -11.28 -17.26
C ASP A 110 -8.12 -12.41 -16.68
N ASN A 111 -9.10 -12.07 -15.85
CA ASN A 111 -10.03 -13.05 -15.27
C ASN A 111 -11.48 -12.51 -15.25
N PRO A 112 -12.46 -13.26 -15.78
CA PRO A 112 -13.86 -12.81 -15.85
C PRO A 112 -14.56 -12.71 -14.48
N LEU A 113 -14.04 -13.37 -13.44
CA LEU A 113 -14.53 -13.27 -12.06
C LEU A 113 -13.95 -12.05 -11.32
N GLY A 114 -13.18 -11.20 -12.01
CA GLY A 114 -12.52 -10.03 -11.44
C GLY A 114 -11.10 -10.32 -10.93
N CYS A 115 -10.44 -9.25 -10.47
CA CYS A 115 -9.05 -9.30 -10.03
C CYS A 115 -8.92 -9.47 -8.52
N GLU A 116 -7.79 -10.04 -8.12
CA GLU A 116 -7.41 -10.20 -6.73
C GLU A 116 -5.93 -9.88 -6.56
N PRO A 117 -5.58 -8.83 -5.78
CA PRO A 117 -6.49 -7.90 -5.11
C PRO A 117 -7.29 -7.02 -6.09
N ASN A 118 -8.31 -6.31 -5.60
CA ASN A 118 -9.10 -5.37 -6.41
C ASN A 118 -8.19 -4.21 -6.91
N PRO A 119 -8.26 -3.80 -8.20
CA PRO A 119 -7.39 -2.75 -8.75
C PRO A 119 -7.54 -1.39 -8.06
N TRP A 120 -8.75 -1.05 -7.60
CA TRP A 120 -9.04 0.20 -6.88
C TRP A 120 -8.39 0.22 -5.51
N GLN A 121 -8.48 -0.89 -4.78
CA GLN A 121 -7.81 -1.04 -3.49
C GLN A 121 -6.29 -0.95 -3.65
N ALA A 122 -5.73 -1.69 -4.63
CA ALA A 122 -4.31 -1.64 -4.94
C ALA A 122 -3.84 -0.21 -5.29
N GLY A 123 -4.65 0.55 -6.02
CA GLY A 123 -4.36 1.95 -6.34
C GLY A 123 -4.36 2.88 -5.13
N ALA A 124 -5.29 2.69 -4.19
CA ALA A 124 -5.30 3.45 -2.94
C ALA A 124 -4.04 3.14 -2.10
N ASP A 125 -3.72 1.86 -1.93
CA ASP A 125 -2.55 1.41 -1.15
C ASP A 125 -1.23 1.88 -1.78
N PHE A 126 -1.13 1.82 -3.12
CA PHE A 126 -0.02 2.37 -3.87
C PHE A 126 0.20 3.85 -3.56
N LYS A 127 -0.86 4.68 -3.66
CA LYS A 127 -0.74 6.12 -3.42
C LYS A 127 -0.32 6.42 -1.98
N GLN A 128 -0.85 5.70 -1.01
CA GLN A 128 -0.46 5.85 0.40
C GLN A 128 1.01 5.48 0.61
N PHE A 129 1.47 4.35 0.05
CA PHE A 129 2.87 3.92 0.14
C PHE A 129 3.82 4.91 -0.53
N VAL A 130 3.47 5.44 -1.70
CA VAL A 130 4.34 6.37 -2.42
C VAL A 130 4.46 7.71 -1.66
N ARG A 131 3.35 8.25 -1.14
CA ARG A 131 3.37 9.50 -0.35
C ARG A 131 4.17 9.35 0.94
N ASN A 132 3.86 8.31 1.71
CA ASN A 132 4.36 8.17 3.07
C ASN A 132 5.70 7.42 3.14
N GLY A 133 6.06 6.71 2.07
CA GLY A 133 7.18 5.76 2.04
C GLY A 133 6.78 4.39 2.60
N PRO A 134 7.67 3.39 2.52
CA PRO A 134 7.56 2.25 3.42
C PRO A 134 7.52 2.85 4.81
N GLY A 135 6.40 2.68 5.52
CA GLY A 135 6.30 3.15 6.89
C GLY A 135 7.59 2.72 7.56
N LEU A 136 8.34 3.68 8.12
CA LEU A 136 9.38 3.33 9.08
C LEU A 136 8.61 2.41 10.01
N ARG A 137 8.89 1.11 9.98
CA ARG A 137 8.51 0.29 11.10
C ARG A 137 9.14 1.09 12.23
N LYS A 138 8.31 1.74 13.07
CA LYS A 138 8.74 2.08 14.41
C LYS A 138 9.45 0.82 14.81
N THR A 139 10.77 0.87 14.87
CA THR A 139 11.61 -0.29 15.12
C THR A 139 10.89 -0.95 16.26
N ALA A 140 10.31 -2.13 16.00
CA ALA A 140 9.79 -2.90 17.08
C ALA A 140 11.02 -3.00 17.96
N THR A 141 10.97 -2.31 19.11
CA THR A 141 11.91 -2.53 20.19
C THR A 141 12.04 -4.05 20.22
N PRO A 142 13.24 -4.63 20.07
CA PRO A 142 13.37 -6.07 20.13
C PRO A 142 12.55 -6.51 21.32
N GLN A 143 11.41 -7.17 21.07
CA GLN A 143 10.60 -7.72 22.14
C GLN A 143 11.57 -8.70 22.75
N ALA A 144 12.12 -8.32 23.91
CA ALA A 144 12.99 -9.17 24.67
C ALA A 144 12.23 -10.49 24.77
N ALA A 145 12.78 -11.51 24.12
CA ALA A 145 12.35 -12.87 24.37
C ALA A 145 12.32 -13.02 25.89
N PRO A 146 11.30 -13.67 26.48
CA PRO A 146 11.32 -13.93 27.91
C PRO A 146 12.62 -14.68 28.20
N ALA A 147 13.50 -14.04 28.97
CA ALA A 147 14.73 -14.67 29.41
C ALA A 147 14.34 -15.97 30.13
N PRO A 148 15.01 -17.10 29.86
CA PRO A 148 14.78 -18.30 30.64
C PRO A 148 15.10 -18.00 32.11
N GLY A 149 14.18 -18.43 32.99
CA GLY A 149 14.06 -18.06 34.40
C GLY A 149 15.37 -17.76 35.12
N GLY A 150 15.54 -16.48 35.50
CA GLY A 150 16.49 -16.08 36.52
C GLY A 150 16.01 -16.58 37.87
N VAL A 151 16.77 -17.51 38.46
CA VAL A 151 16.62 -17.93 39.86
C VAL A 151 16.73 -16.69 40.73
N GLN A 152 15.64 -16.33 41.40
CA GLN A 152 15.64 -15.24 42.39
C GLN A 152 16.32 -15.74 43.66
N VAL A 153 17.55 -15.28 43.92
CA VAL A 153 18.17 -15.45 45.23
C VAL A 153 17.63 -14.38 46.17
N SER A 154 16.96 -14.82 47.24
CA SER A 154 16.41 -13.96 48.30
C SER A 154 17.55 -13.40 49.17
N PRO A 155 17.47 -12.13 49.62
CA PRO A 155 18.50 -11.53 50.45
C PRO A 155 18.18 -11.73 51.94
N LEU A 156 18.51 -12.89 52.49
CA LEU A 156 18.60 -13.11 53.94
C LEU A 156 19.70 -14.12 54.21
N ASP A 157 20.95 -13.69 54.11
CA ASP A 157 22.09 -14.25 54.85
C ASP A 157 23.31 -13.36 54.62
N GLN A 158 23.45 -12.33 55.46
CA GLN A 158 24.70 -11.60 55.61
C GLN A 158 25.45 -12.20 56.81
N PRO A 159 26.62 -12.83 56.60
CA PRO A 159 27.65 -12.87 57.63
C PRO A 159 28.57 -11.64 57.53
N ALA A 160 28.97 -11.19 58.72
CA ALA A 160 29.70 -9.96 59.06
C ALA A 160 31.08 -9.76 58.37
N PRO A 161 31.66 -8.55 58.43
CA PRO A 161 32.84 -8.20 57.64
C PRO A 161 34.15 -8.58 58.34
N LEU A 162 35.15 -8.98 57.57
CA LEU A 162 36.54 -9.00 57.99
C LEU A 162 37.33 -8.02 57.11
N ASN A 163 37.65 -6.87 57.69
CA ASN A 163 38.69 -5.98 57.20
C ASN A 163 40.05 -6.69 57.29
N LEU A 164 40.87 -6.63 56.24
CA LEU A 164 42.32 -6.51 56.40
C LEU A 164 42.97 -5.91 55.14
N GLU A 165 43.45 -4.68 55.30
CA GLU A 165 44.62 -4.02 54.69
C GLU A 165 45.38 -4.78 53.58
N SER A 166 45.57 -4.13 52.42
CA SER A 166 46.90 -3.92 51.77
C SER A 166 46.78 -3.12 50.45
N GLN A 167 47.31 -1.89 50.47
CA GLN A 167 47.71 -1.04 49.32
C GLN A 167 48.91 -1.64 48.53
N PRO A 168 49.50 -1.01 47.47
CA PRO A 168 49.06 0.06 46.54
C PRO A 168 49.39 -0.23 45.04
N GLY A 169 48.92 0.59 44.09
CA GLY A 169 49.65 0.76 42.81
C GLY A 169 48.94 1.40 41.60
N GLN A 170 49.28 2.67 41.33
CA GLN A 170 49.55 3.30 40.01
C GLN A 170 48.34 3.53 39.07
N SER A 171 47.75 4.74 38.94
CA SER A 171 48.24 6.00 38.33
C SER A 171 48.60 5.93 36.83
N ALA A 172 47.72 6.43 35.97
CA ALA A 172 48.08 7.20 34.77
C ALA A 172 46.86 7.92 34.17
N THR A 173 46.92 9.25 34.15
CA THR A 173 46.01 10.20 33.48
C THR A 173 46.42 10.37 32.01
N PRO A 174 45.49 10.58 31.05
CA PRO A 174 45.84 11.08 29.72
C PRO A 174 45.70 12.61 29.63
N LEU A 175 46.77 13.24 29.12
CA LEU A 175 46.86 14.67 28.76
C LEU A 175 46.12 14.96 27.44
N THR A 176 45.36 16.05 27.42
CA THR A 176 44.73 16.67 26.23
C THR A 176 45.74 17.51 25.44
N PRO A 177 45.65 17.58 24.09
CA PRO A 177 46.37 18.56 23.29
C PRO A 177 45.50 19.79 22.94
N GLN A 178 46.17 20.95 22.89
CA GLN A 178 45.74 22.15 22.16
C GLN A 178 46.30 22.09 20.73
#